data_AF-A0A535QTM0-F1
#
_entry.id   AF-A0A535QTM0-F1
#
_cell.length_a   1.000
_cell.length_b   1.000
_cell.length_c   1.000
_cell.angle_alpha   90.00
_cell.angle_beta   90.00
_cell.angle_gamma   90.00
#
_symmetry.space_group_name_H-M   'P 1'
#
loop_
_entity.id
_entity.type
_entity.pdbx_description
1 polymer ?
#
loop_
_entity_poly.entity_id
_entity_poly.type
_entity_poly.pdbx_seq_one_letter_code
_entity_poly.pdbx_strand_id
1 'polypeptide(L)'
;MKMDKEKQVIPAHNSASDISNASDTSRAPRQAKLPAHSRAVAAQRLNDVPIKSTRGVYYPAPHRKFQPTGWRTRRYIKRKHLRRSNQQYAEVDRIGTNVTMLPMALIALVIMVVLAGLLVTLTAVVEALQLRYQQDVVTLADILPGDSLKMYDMHGTMIYQMMNQGLQTTVPLSQISPNLVNAEIATEDQYFWSNPGYDITGIVRAAIDNLSHGHIVSGGSTITQQLIKNTIVGNQDTILRKLEEIILAPEISRHYTKQQILSMYLNTIYYGEQAYGADAAAFTYFDLQDKPGHSAASQLDIAQAATLAGIPSSPIARDPFLHPVAASMRLRDVLHGMRVQGYITIQQENSALYEAAQPGFLHHGIIQNNLAPHFVNYALKELATTLHVKQPDLARSGLLVSTTLDLPLQNRILKIAQQHIGELAKAHHMSNAAVVLIDYHNGGIHVLLGN
;
A
#
# COMPACT_ATOMS: atom_id res chain seq x y z
N MET A 1 65.31 -25.13 -25.59
CA MET A 1 65.95 -24.79 -24.30
C MET A 1 65.27 -25.65 -23.25
N LYS A 2 65.85 -26.81 -22.92
CA LYS A 2 66.79 -27.03 -21.80
C LYS A 2 66.18 -26.54 -20.49
N MET A 3 66.09 -27.27 -19.39
CA MET A 3 66.62 -28.56 -18.88
C MET A 3 66.10 -28.52 -17.42
N ASP A 4 65.88 -29.54 -16.61
CA ASP A 4 65.99 -30.99 -16.63
C ASP A 4 65.41 -31.39 -15.24
N LYS A 5 64.61 -32.47 -15.12
CA LYS A 5 65.04 -33.85 -14.84
C LYS A 5 65.83 -33.95 -13.53
N GLU A 6 65.71 -34.95 -12.67
CA GLU A 6 65.37 -36.37 -12.76
C GLU A 6 65.51 -36.86 -11.29
N LYS A 7 64.88 -37.91 -10.76
CA LYS A 7 64.88 -39.31 -11.18
C LYS A 7 63.86 -40.03 -10.27
N GLN A 8 62.86 -40.74 -10.79
CA GLN A 8 62.91 -42.12 -11.33
C GLN A 8 63.43 -43.15 -10.31
N VAL A 9 62.61 -44.18 -10.03
CA VAL A 9 62.80 -45.55 -10.54
C VAL A 9 61.43 -46.27 -10.62
N ILE A 10 61.15 -46.86 -11.78
CA ILE A 10 60.06 -47.77 -12.19
C ILE A 10 60.69 -49.20 -12.34
N PRO A 11 60.12 -50.33 -12.87
CA PRO A 11 58.76 -50.63 -13.38
C PRO A 11 58.20 -52.07 -13.13
N ALA A 12 56.95 -52.27 -13.62
CA ALA A 12 56.37 -53.43 -14.33
C ALA A 12 56.39 -54.85 -13.72
N HIS A 13 55.23 -55.53 -13.65
CA HIS A 13 54.65 -56.41 -14.69
C HIS A 13 53.54 -57.31 -14.09
N ASN A 14 52.50 -57.64 -14.90
CA ASN A 14 51.66 -58.86 -14.88
C ASN A 14 50.86 -59.17 -13.60
N SER A 15 49.71 -59.84 -13.56
CA SER A 15 48.94 -60.70 -14.46
C SER A 15 47.54 -60.83 -13.85
N ALA A 16 46.52 -61.01 -14.69
CA ALA A 16 45.20 -61.47 -14.26
C ALA A 16 45.23 -62.96 -13.90
N SER A 17 44.67 -63.35 -12.75
CA SER A 17 43.78 -64.53 -12.56
C SER A 17 43.57 -64.86 -11.07
N ASP A 18 42.29 -65.07 -10.73
CA ASP A 18 41.74 -66.06 -9.80
C ASP A 18 41.56 -65.84 -8.28
N ILE A 19 40.26 -65.84 -7.92
CA ILE A 19 39.57 -66.61 -6.86
C ILE A 19 39.88 -66.25 -5.39
N SER A 20 38.91 -65.65 -4.69
CA SER A 20 38.19 -66.31 -3.57
C SER A 20 37.22 -65.37 -2.81
N ASN A 21 36.10 -65.96 -2.41
CA ASN A 21 35.01 -65.41 -1.61
C ASN A 21 35.47 -64.76 -0.29
N ALA A 22 34.88 -63.60 0.05
CA ALA A 22 34.72 -63.16 1.43
C ALA A 22 33.40 -62.39 1.61
N SER A 23 32.42 -63.07 2.19
CA SER A 23 31.20 -62.53 2.78
C SER A 23 31.38 -62.41 4.30
N ASP A 24 31.18 -61.24 4.90
CA ASP A 24 30.57 -61.10 6.25
C ASP A 24 30.31 -59.61 6.61
N THR A 25 29.06 -59.14 6.60
CA THR A 25 28.16 -58.88 7.75
C THR A 25 28.61 -57.85 8.82
N SER A 26 27.85 -56.75 8.93
CA SER A 26 27.44 -56.17 10.22
C SER A 26 26.28 -55.16 10.02
N ARG A 27 25.04 -55.66 10.07
CA ARG A 27 23.84 -54.82 10.29
C ARG A 27 23.39 -55.07 11.72
N ALA A 28 23.58 -54.10 12.61
CA ALA A 28 23.07 -54.21 13.99
C ALA A 28 21.54 -54.33 13.99
N PRO A 29 20.93 -55.22 14.80
CA PRO A 29 19.49 -55.41 14.81
C PRO A 29 18.77 -54.20 15.42
N ARG A 30 17.72 -53.70 14.74
CA ARG A 30 16.83 -52.66 15.27
C ARG A 30 16.13 -53.17 16.53
N GLN A 31 16.19 -52.41 17.62
CA GLN A 31 15.50 -52.72 18.87
C GLN A 31 13.97 -52.71 18.68
N ALA A 32 13.28 -53.71 19.21
CA ALA A 32 11.81 -53.82 19.13
C ALA A 32 11.12 -52.75 20.02
N LYS A 33 10.05 -52.12 19.51
CA LYS A 33 9.19 -51.23 20.32
C LYS A 33 8.43 -52.06 21.36
N LEU A 34 8.81 -51.93 22.62
CA LEU A 34 8.20 -52.64 23.74
C LEU A 34 7.43 -51.64 24.66
N PRO A 35 6.39 -52.09 25.40
CA PRO A 35 5.62 -51.23 26.29
C PRO A 35 6.51 -50.61 27.39
N ALA A 36 6.31 -49.33 27.69
CA ALA A 36 7.20 -48.52 28.53
C ALA A 36 7.48 -49.11 29.93
N HIS A 37 6.54 -49.88 30.48
CA HIS A 37 6.63 -50.49 31.82
C HIS A 37 7.06 -51.97 31.81
N SER A 38 7.43 -52.52 30.66
CA SER A 38 7.83 -53.92 30.58
C SER A 38 9.28 -54.12 31.06
N ARG A 39 9.53 -55.23 31.78
CA ARG A 39 10.89 -55.63 32.20
C ARG A 39 11.86 -55.72 31.01
N ALA A 40 11.36 -56.03 29.83
CA ALA A 40 12.15 -56.11 28.60
C ALA A 40 12.62 -54.72 28.09
N VAL A 41 11.83 -53.65 28.29
CA VAL A 41 12.29 -52.26 28.05
C VAL A 41 13.38 -51.86 29.04
N ALA A 42 13.24 -52.23 30.32
CA ALA A 42 14.26 -51.95 31.33
C ALA A 42 15.60 -52.63 30.99
N ALA A 43 15.57 -53.90 30.55
CA ALA A 43 16.75 -54.62 30.10
C ALA A 43 17.38 -54.01 28.83
N GLN A 44 16.56 -53.56 27.86
CA GLN A 44 17.07 -52.83 26.69
C GLN A 44 17.75 -51.52 27.05
N ARG A 45 17.19 -50.75 28.01
CA ARG A 45 17.79 -49.48 28.48
C ARG A 45 19.14 -49.69 29.17
N LEU A 46 19.30 -50.83 29.84
CA LEU A 46 20.53 -51.20 30.52
C LEU A 46 21.58 -51.83 29.57
N ASN A 47 21.29 -51.93 28.27
CA ASN A 47 22.11 -52.69 27.30
C ASN A 47 22.45 -54.09 27.81
N ASP A 48 21.51 -54.71 28.53
CA ASP A 48 21.71 -55.97 29.21
C ASP A 48 21.66 -57.08 28.14
N VAL A 49 22.84 -57.47 27.64
CA VAL A 49 22.96 -58.52 26.63
C VAL A 49 22.79 -59.86 27.33
N PRO A 50 21.80 -60.69 26.96
CA PRO A 50 21.62 -61.98 27.60
C PRO A 50 22.91 -62.80 27.42
N ILE A 51 23.50 -63.21 28.56
CA ILE A 51 24.70 -64.05 28.60
C ILE A 51 24.40 -65.29 27.75
N LYS A 52 25.20 -65.51 26.69
CA LYS A 52 25.11 -66.73 25.89
C LYS A 52 25.38 -67.91 26.80
N SER A 53 24.45 -68.86 26.87
CA SER A 53 24.62 -70.07 27.67
C SER A 53 25.87 -70.82 27.20
N THR A 54 26.76 -71.15 28.13
CA THR A 54 27.89 -72.04 27.88
C THR A 54 27.36 -73.42 27.50
N ARG A 55 27.72 -73.90 26.30
CA ARG A 55 27.29 -75.21 25.77
C ARG A 55 27.82 -76.30 26.72
N GLY A 56 26.91 -76.98 27.41
CA GLY A 56 27.24 -78.08 28.34
C GLY A 56 26.86 -77.86 29.81
N VAL A 57 26.35 -76.69 30.20
CA VAL A 57 25.84 -76.49 31.56
C VAL A 57 24.37 -76.92 31.64
N TYR A 58 24.12 -78.08 32.23
CA TYR A 58 22.78 -78.55 32.57
C TYR A 58 22.42 -78.02 33.96
N TYR A 59 21.55 -77.01 34.02
CA TYR A 59 20.85 -76.72 35.27
C TYR A 59 19.81 -77.82 35.50
N PRO A 60 19.71 -78.39 36.71
CA PRO A 60 18.60 -79.27 37.04
C PRO A 60 17.31 -78.45 36.95
N ALA A 61 16.61 -78.55 35.82
CA ALA A 61 15.29 -78.00 35.69
C ALA A 61 14.41 -78.73 36.72
N PRO A 62 13.67 -78.01 37.59
CA PRO A 62 12.80 -78.67 38.54
C PRO A 62 11.81 -79.54 37.76
N HIS A 63 11.90 -80.86 37.93
CA HIS A 63 11.07 -81.83 37.22
C HIS A 63 9.57 -81.75 37.60
N ARG A 64 9.18 -80.81 38.46
CA ARG A 64 7.77 -80.46 38.68
C ARG A 64 7.39 -79.24 37.87
N LYS A 65 6.82 -79.50 36.69
CA LYS A 65 5.89 -78.56 36.06
C LYS A 65 4.70 -78.38 37.02
N PHE A 66 4.71 -77.37 37.88
CA PHE A 66 3.50 -76.90 38.59
C PHE A 66 2.56 -76.25 37.57
N GLN A 67 2.05 -77.05 36.66
CA GLN A 67 0.93 -76.72 35.80
C GLN A 67 -0.29 -77.17 36.59
N PRO A 68 -1.06 -76.28 37.24
CA PRO A 68 -2.26 -76.70 37.95
C PRO A 68 -3.15 -77.49 36.98
N THR A 69 -3.78 -78.56 37.46
CA THR A 69 -4.71 -79.38 36.67
C THR A 69 -5.72 -78.47 35.97
N GLY A 70 -5.82 -78.59 34.64
CA GLY A 70 -6.66 -77.71 33.81
C GLY A 70 -6.01 -76.39 33.35
N TRP A 71 -4.70 -76.19 33.49
CA TRP A 71 -4.02 -74.99 32.95
C TRP A 71 -4.29 -74.77 31.44
N ARG A 72 -4.26 -75.82 30.63
CA ARG A 72 -4.50 -75.72 29.17
C ARG A 72 -5.91 -75.22 28.88
N THR A 73 -6.91 -75.73 29.60
CA THR A 73 -8.31 -75.30 29.51
C THR A 73 -8.50 -73.88 30.03
N ARG A 74 -7.91 -73.52 31.18
CA ARG A 74 -7.93 -72.13 31.67
C ARG A 74 -7.28 -71.14 30.70
N ARG A 75 -6.16 -71.51 30.08
CA ARG A 75 -5.47 -70.69 29.06
C ARG A 75 -6.31 -70.57 27.79
N TYR A 76 -6.94 -71.66 27.36
CA TYR A 76 -7.84 -71.68 26.20
C TYR A 76 -9.08 -70.82 26.45
N ILE A 77 -9.74 -70.99 27.60
CA ILE A 77 -10.89 -70.17 28.03
C ILE A 77 -10.47 -68.71 28.12
N LYS A 78 -9.39 -68.38 28.84
CA LYS A 78 -8.88 -67.00 28.92
C LYS A 78 -8.62 -66.39 27.54
N ARG A 79 -8.01 -67.13 26.60
CA ARG A 79 -7.79 -66.68 25.22
C ARG A 79 -9.09 -66.55 24.42
N LYS A 80 -10.06 -67.46 24.61
CA LYS A 80 -11.38 -67.42 23.96
C LYS A 80 -12.20 -66.24 24.46
N HIS A 81 -12.20 -65.97 25.76
CA HIS A 81 -12.82 -64.79 26.36
C HIS A 81 -12.12 -63.49 25.92
N LEU A 82 -10.78 -63.46 25.84
CA LEU A 82 -10.06 -62.30 25.30
C LEU A 82 -10.38 -62.05 23.82
N ARG A 83 -10.47 -63.12 23.01
CA ARG A 83 -10.85 -63.00 21.59
C ARG A 83 -12.27 -62.46 21.44
N ARG A 84 -13.22 -62.97 22.24
CA ARG A 84 -14.60 -62.46 22.26
C ARG A 84 -14.68 -61.01 22.74
N SER A 85 -13.97 -60.64 23.81
CA SER A 85 -13.97 -59.25 24.27
C SER A 85 -13.33 -58.33 23.22
N ASN A 86 -12.20 -58.72 22.63
CA ASN A 86 -11.55 -57.93 21.59
C ASN A 86 -12.41 -57.81 20.32
N GLN A 87 -13.17 -58.85 19.95
CA GLN A 87 -14.14 -58.78 18.84
C GLN A 87 -15.30 -57.85 19.16
N GLN A 88 -15.85 -57.91 20.38
CA GLN A 88 -16.90 -56.99 20.85
C GLN A 88 -16.40 -55.54 20.92
N TYR A 89 -15.20 -55.30 21.44
CA TYR A 89 -14.58 -53.98 21.41
C TYR A 89 -14.35 -53.48 19.99
N ALA A 90 -13.89 -54.33 19.06
CA ALA A 90 -13.69 -53.93 17.66
C ALA A 90 -15.00 -53.66 16.90
N GLU A 91 -16.09 -54.37 17.22
CA GLU A 91 -17.42 -54.11 16.66
C GLU A 91 -18.03 -52.81 17.21
N VAL A 92 -17.96 -52.59 18.52
CA VAL A 92 -18.43 -51.35 19.16
C VAL A 92 -17.61 -50.15 18.71
N ASP A 93 -16.29 -50.31 18.55
CA ASP A 93 -15.40 -49.25 18.05
C ASP A 93 -15.67 -48.95 16.57
N ARG A 94 -15.88 -49.96 15.71
CA ARG A 94 -16.31 -49.73 14.31
C ARG A 94 -17.64 -49.02 14.19
N ILE A 95 -18.62 -49.40 15.02
CA ILE A 95 -19.94 -48.75 15.03
C ILE A 95 -19.80 -47.32 15.57
N GLY A 96 -19.07 -47.11 16.67
CA GLY A 96 -18.82 -45.79 17.25
C GLY A 96 -18.04 -44.85 16.33
N THR A 97 -17.01 -45.35 15.64
CA THR A 97 -16.25 -44.58 14.65
C THR A 97 -17.11 -44.24 13.44
N ASN A 98 -17.91 -45.16 12.92
CA ASN A 98 -18.76 -44.87 11.75
C ASN A 98 -19.89 -43.90 12.11
N VAL A 99 -20.48 -44.02 13.31
CA VAL A 99 -21.54 -43.13 13.80
C VAL A 99 -21.03 -41.70 14.06
N THR A 100 -19.75 -41.52 14.39
CA THR A 100 -19.13 -40.19 14.59
C THR A 100 -18.44 -39.62 13.35
N MET A 101 -17.86 -40.46 12.50
CA MET A 101 -17.14 -40.01 11.29
C MET A 101 -18.10 -39.63 10.15
N LEU A 102 -19.25 -40.30 9.99
CA LEU A 102 -20.25 -39.94 8.97
C LEU A 102 -20.82 -38.52 9.13
N PRO A 103 -21.29 -38.07 10.31
CA PRO A 103 -21.76 -36.70 10.47
C PRO A 103 -20.62 -35.68 10.31
N MET A 104 -19.40 -35.99 10.77
CA MET A 104 -18.23 -35.12 10.55
C MET A 104 -17.88 -34.99 9.06
N ALA A 105 -17.96 -36.09 8.29
CA ALA A 105 -17.76 -36.08 6.85
C ALA A 105 -18.86 -35.30 6.12
N LEU A 106 -20.12 -35.42 6.55
CA LEU A 106 -21.24 -34.62 6.04
C LEU A 106 -21.06 -33.13 6.35
N ILE A 107 -20.66 -32.77 7.57
CA ILE A 107 -20.36 -31.38 7.94
C ILE A 107 -19.21 -30.84 7.08
N ALA A 108 -18.13 -31.61 6.93
CA ALA A 108 -17.01 -31.22 6.07
C ALA A 108 -17.44 -31.05 4.60
N LEU A 109 -18.30 -31.93 4.08
CA LEU A 109 -18.87 -31.81 2.73
C LEU A 109 -19.73 -30.56 2.59
N VAL A 110 -20.59 -30.27 3.56
CA VAL A 110 -21.41 -29.05 3.58
C VAL A 110 -20.53 -27.81 3.60
N ILE A 111 -19.49 -27.78 4.45
CA ILE A 111 -18.51 -26.69 4.48
C ILE A 111 -17.82 -26.55 3.12
N MET A 112 -17.39 -27.64 2.50
CA MET A 112 -16.77 -27.60 1.16
C MET A 112 -17.74 -27.08 0.09
N VAL A 113 -19.01 -27.51 0.09
CA VAL A 113 -20.03 -27.03 -0.86
C VAL A 113 -20.30 -25.54 -0.65
N VAL A 114 -20.41 -25.09 0.60
CA VAL A 114 -20.57 -23.66 0.94
C VAL A 114 -19.37 -22.85 0.49
N LEU A 115 -18.14 -23.32 0.76
CA LEU A 115 -16.91 -22.65 0.32
C LEU A 115 -16.79 -22.61 -1.21
N ALA A 116 -17.14 -23.69 -1.90
CA ALA A 116 -17.15 -23.73 -3.35
C ALA A 116 -18.19 -22.77 -3.94
N GLY A 117 -19.40 -22.73 -3.36
CA GLY A 117 -20.44 -21.77 -3.74
C GLY A 117 -19.98 -20.32 -3.53
N LEU A 118 -19.38 -20.02 -2.37
CA LEU A 118 -18.80 -18.71 -2.08
C LEU A 118 -17.71 -18.33 -3.09
N LEU A 119 -16.84 -19.28 -3.44
CA LEU A 119 -15.79 -19.05 -4.43
C LEU A 119 -16.38 -18.72 -5.81
N VAL A 120 -17.40 -19.46 -6.27
CA VAL A 120 -18.09 -19.18 -7.54
C VAL A 120 -18.79 -17.82 -7.51
N THR A 121 -19.43 -17.46 -6.40
CA THR A 121 -20.03 -16.12 -6.27
C THR A 121 -18.97 -15.02 -6.28
N LEU A 122 -17.83 -15.25 -5.63
CA LEU A 122 -16.72 -14.28 -5.61
C LEU A 122 -16.13 -14.10 -7.00
N THR A 123 -15.90 -15.18 -7.76
CA THR A 123 -15.40 -15.08 -9.14
C THR A 123 -16.38 -14.35 -10.04
N ALA A 124 -17.69 -14.64 -9.92
CA ALA A 124 -18.72 -13.94 -10.69
C ALA A 124 -18.77 -12.43 -10.35
N VAL A 125 -18.60 -12.06 -9.07
CA VAL A 125 -18.52 -10.65 -8.66
C VAL A 125 -17.27 -9.98 -9.22
N VAL A 126 -16.11 -10.64 -9.16
CA VAL A 126 -14.86 -10.11 -9.73
C VAL A 126 -15.00 -9.86 -11.22
N GLU A 127 -15.49 -10.83 -11.98
CA GLU A 127 -15.72 -10.70 -13.43
C GLU A 127 -16.73 -9.58 -13.73
N ALA A 128 -17.83 -9.49 -12.98
CA ALA A 128 -18.82 -8.44 -13.18
C ALA A 128 -18.24 -7.04 -12.92
N LEU A 129 -17.42 -6.87 -11.88
CA LEU A 129 -16.76 -5.60 -11.57
C LEU A 129 -15.69 -5.24 -12.60
N GLN A 130 -14.90 -6.21 -13.05
CA GLN A 130 -13.91 -6.01 -14.11
C GLN A 130 -14.58 -5.56 -15.40
N LEU A 131 -15.67 -6.20 -15.82
CA LEU A 131 -16.43 -5.80 -17.00
C LEU A 131 -17.05 -4.41 -16.84
N ARG A 132 -17.56 -4.09 -15.64
CA ARG A 132 -18.16 -2.80 -15.35
C ARG A 132 -17.16 -1.64 -15.44
N TYR A 133 -15.96 -1.81 -14.88
CA TYR A 133 -14.94 -0.76 -14.78
C TYR A 133 -13.79 -0.92 -15.78
N GLN A 134 -13.91 -1.80 -16.78
CA GLN A 134 -12.83 -2.10 -17.72
C GLN A 134 -12.34 -0.84 -18.43
N GLN A 135 -13.26 0.00 -18.88
CA GLN A 135 -12.93 1.23 -19.58
C GLN A 135 -12.19 2.20 -18.65
N ASP A 136 -12.73 2.45 -17.46
CA ASP A 136 -12.14 3.36 -16.46
C ASP A 136 -10.74 2.92 -16.03
N VAL A 137 -10.50 1.60 -15.91
CA VAL A 137 -9.18 1.05 -15.59
C VAL A 137 -8.18 1.28 -16.73
N VAL A 138 -8.60 1.11 -17.99
CA VAL A 138 -7.70 1.27 -19.14
C VAL A 138 -7.42 2.75 -19.45
N THR A 139 -8.40 3.62 -19.22
CA THR A 139 -8.32 5.07 -19.46
C THR A 139 -8.16 5.84 -18.16
N LEU A 140 -7.61 5.24 -17.10
CA LEU A 140 -7.49 5.88 -15.77
C LEU A 140 -6.80 7.24 -15.87
N ALA A 141 -5.72 7.33 -16.66
CA ALA A 141 -4.99 8.57 -16.87
C ALA A 141 -5.83 9.68 -17.53
N ASP A 142 -6.79 9.30 -18.39
CA ASP A 142 -7.63 10.23 -19.14
C ASP A 142 -8.84 10.73 -18.31
N ILE A 143 -9.23 9.97 -17.28
CA ILE A 143 -10.35 10.32 -16.39
C ILE A 143 -9.91 11.06 -15.12
N LEU A 144 -8.60 11.29 -14.93
CA LEU A 144 -8.12 12.08 -13.80
C LEU A 144 -8.65 13.51 -13.89
N PRO A 145 -8.89 14.17 -12.73
CA PRO A 145 -9.25 15.59 -12.74
C PRO A 145 -8.19 16.39 -13.49
N GLY A 146 -8.62 17.28 -14.39
CA GLY A 146 -7.71 18.18 -15.08
C GLY A 146 -7.14 19.27 -14.16
N ASP A 147 -6.11 19.95 -14.66
CA ASP A 147 -5.45 21.05 -13.97
C ASP A 147 -6.35 22.29 -13.89
N SER A 148 -6.06 23.13 -12.90
CA SER A 148 -6.73 24.43 -12.77
C SER A 148 -6.39 25.35 -13.94
N LEU A 149 -7.39 26.02 -14.50
CA LEU A 149 -7.16 27.05 -15.52
C LEU A 149 -6.28 28.17 -14.95
N LYS A 150 -5.22 28.52 -15.69
CA LYS A 150 -4.32 29.65 -15.38
C LYS A 150 -4.41 30.69 -16.48
N MET A 151 -4.49 31.95 -16.10
CA MET A 151 -4.56 33.08 -17.02
C MET A 151 -3.37 34.00 -16.80
N TYR A 152 -2.79 34.48 -17.91
CA TYR A 152 -1.59 35.29 -17.94
C TYR A 152 -1.82 36.60 -18.69
N ASP A 153 -1.15 37.65 -18.25
CA ASP A 153 -1.04 38.89 -19.02
C ASP A 153 -0.15 38.70 -20.27
N MET A 154 -0.05 39.74 -21.08
CA MET A 154 0.76 39.70 -22.32
C MET A 154 2.27 39.54 -22.06
N HIS A 155 2.73 39.76 -20.83
CA HIS A 155 4.13 39.64 -20.40
C HIS A 155 4.42 38.28 -19.73
N GLY A 156 3.42 37.40 -19.62
CA GLY A 156 3.54 36.08 -18.99
C GLY A 156 3.37 36.08 -17.47
N THR A 157 2.92 37.18 -16.87
CA THR A 157 2.58 37.25 -15.44
C THR A 157 1.24 36.58 -15.21
N MET A 158 1.16 35.62 -14.28
CA MET A 158 -0.13 35.01 -13.91
C MET A 158 -1.03 36.04 -13.24
N ILE A 159 -2.22 36.26 -13.79
CA ILE A 159 -3.19 37.26 -13.31
C ILE A 159 -4.40 36.63 -12.62
N TYR A 160 -4.66 35.35 -12.90
CA TYR A 160 -5.77 34.62 -12.33
C TYR A 160 -5.56 33.11 -12.43
N GLN A 161 -6.01 32.39 -11.41
CA GLN A 161 -6.11 30.95 -11.40
C GLN A 161 -7.48 30.52 -10.85
N MET A 162 -8.18 29.66 -11.57
CA MET A 162 -9.52 29.25 -11.19
C MET A 162 -9.48 28.20 -10.07
N MET A 163 -10.14 28.48 -8.94
CA MET A 163 -10.09 27.64 -7.73
C MET A 163 -11.45 27.06 -7.29
N ASN A 164 -12.53 27.32 -8.04
CA ASN A 164 -13.90 26.96 -7.62
C ASN A 164 -14.10 25.45 -7.39
N GLN A 165 -13.27 24.61 -8.02
CA GLN A 165 -13.26 23.15 -7.84
C GLN A 165 -11.93 22.68 -7.21
N GLY A 166 -11.23 23.56 -6.51
CA GLY A 166 -9.91 23.35 -5.95
C GLY A 166 -8.75 23.58 -6.91
N LEU A 167 -7.59 23.73 -6.31
CA LEU A 167 -6.31 23.97 -6.94
C LEU A 167 -5.67 22.64 -7.32
N GLN A 168 -5.25 22.51 -8.58
CA GLN A 168 -4.46 21.38 -9.06
C GLN A 168 -3.51 21.83 -10.17
N THR A 169 -2.26 21.39 -10.05
CA THR A 169 -1.25 21.47 -11.11
C THR A 169 -0.61 20.09 -11.20
N THR A 170 -0.64 19.47 -12.38
CA THR A 170 -0.01 18.18 -12.60
C THR A 170 1.46 18.39 -12.92
N VAL A 171 2.34 17.76 -12.14
CA VAL A 171 3.78 17.78 -12.36
C VAL A 171 4.31 16.36 -12.58
N PRO A 172 5.35 16.17 -13.42
CA PRO A 172 5.99 14.88 -13.55
C PRO A 172 6.51 14.38 -12.20
N LEU A 173 6.52 13.06 -11.98
CA LEU A 173 7.06 12.47 -10.73
C LEU A 173 8.51 12.92 -10.43
N SER A 174 9.31 13.17 -11.47
CA SER A 174 10.68 13.70 -11.31
C SER A 174 10.75 15.13 -10.78
N GLN A 175 9.63 15.86 -10.80
CA GLN A 175 9.44 17.17 -10.18
C GLN A 175 8.62 17.06 -8.90
N ILE A 176 8.61 15.91 -8.23
CA ILE A 176 8.07 15.78 -6.88
C ILE A 176 9.22 15.42 -5.96
N SER A 177 9.31 16.06 -4.80
CA SER A 177 10.38 15.80 -3.84
C SER A 177 10.44 14.30 -3.49
N PRO A 178 11.63 13.67 -3.55
CA PRO A 178 11.81 12.31 -3.07
C PRO A 178 11.43 12.14 -1.60
N ASN A 179 11.50 13.21 -0.80
CA ASN A 179 11.05 13.18 0.59
C ASN A 179 9.54 12.93 0.68
N LEU A 180 8.73 13.59 -0.16
CA LEU A 180 7.29 13.39 -0.19
C LEU A 180 6.95 11.98 -0.70
N VAL A 181 7.60 11.55 -1.78
CA VAL A 181 7.46 10.19 -2.31
C VAL A 181 7.70 9.14 -1.21
N ASN A 182 8.82 9.27 -0.49
CA ASN A 182 9.18 8.36 0.58
C ASN A 182 8.23 8.46 1.78
N ALA A 183 7.76 9.66 2.14
CA ALA A 183 6.83 9.87 3.24
C ALA A 183 5.46 9.22 2.97
N GLU A 184 4.94 9.37 1.75
CA GLU A 184 3.67 8.78 1.31
C GLU A 184 3.76 7.25 1.27
N ILE A 185 4.84 6.71 0.68
CA ILE A 185 5.08 5.24 0.69
C ILE A 185 5.24 4.73 2.13
N ALA A 186 6.00 5.43 2.97
CA ALA A 186 6.25 4.99 4.33
C ALA A 186 4.98 4.91 5.18
N THR A 187 4.02 5.78 4.88
CA THR A 187 2.81 6.00 5.67
C THR A 187 1.62 5.21 5.14
N GLU A 188 1.42 5.19 3.83
CA GLU A 188 0.22 4.67 3.20
C GLU A 188 0.46 3.29 2.54
N ASP A 189 1.68 2.98 2.07
CA ASP A 189 1.94 1.70 1.41
C ASP A 189 3.42 1.26 1.44
N GLN A 190 3.84 0.68 2.56
CA GLN A 190 5.25 0.29 2.81
C GLN A 190 5.82 -0.70 1.78
N TYR A 191 4.95 -1.51 1.15
CA TYR A 191 5.33 -2.51 0.16
C TYR A 191 4.99 -2.09 -1.26
N PHE A 192 4.69 -0.81 -1.50
CA PHE A 192 4.19 -0.26 -2.76
C PHE A 192 4.89 -0.82 -4.00
N TRP A 193 6.23 -0.84 -4.00
CA TRP A 193 7.03 -1.28 -5.15
C TRP A 193 6.90 -2.77 -5.49
N SER A 194 6.51 -3.59 -4.53
CA SER A 194 6.47 -5.06 -4.64
C SER A 194 5.06 -5.64 -4.66
N ASN A 195 4.08 -4.91 -4.10
CA ASN A 195 2.72 -5.41 -3.96
C ASN A 195 1.98 -5.38 -5.31
N PRO A 196 0.94 -6.21 -5.50
CA PRO A 196 0.11 -6.21 -6.72
C PRO A 196 -0.98 -5.11 -6.73
N GLY A 197 -0.82 -4.05 -5.92
CA GLY A 197 -1.81 -3.00 -5.73
C GLY A 197 -2.62 -3.14 -4.43
N TYR A 198 -2.49 -4.25 -3.71
CA TYR A 198 -3.08 -4.46 -2.39
C TYR A 198 -2.05 -5.09 -1.44
N ASP A 199 -2.19 -4.89 -0.13
CA ASP A 199 -1.33 -5.50 0.89
C ASP A 199 -2.16 -6.29 1.91
N ILE A 200 -2.17 -7.62 1.76
CA ILE A 200 -2.88 -8.52 2.70
C ILE A 200 -2.25 -8.43 4.10
N THR A 201 -0.92 -8.33 4.17
CA THR A 201 -0.23 -8.26 5.47
C THR A 201 -0.54 -6.95 6.19
N GLY A 202 -0.60 -5.84 5.45
CA GLY A 202 -1.03 -4.54 5.93
C GLY A 202 -2.48 -4.52 6.39
N ILE A 203 -3.40 -5.14 5.63
CA ILE A 203 -4.80 -5.28 6.01
C ILE A 203 -4.95 -6.07 7.33
N VAL A 204 -4.28 -7.22 7.43
CA VAL A 204 -4.35 -8.06 8.65
C VAL A 204 -3.71 -7.36 9.84
N ARG A 205 -2.56 -6.70 9.65
CA ARG A 205 -1.88 -5.92 10.70
C ARG A 205 -2.77 -4.79 11.20
N ALA A 206 -3.33 -3.99 10.30
CA ALA A 206 -4.25 -2.91 10.64
C ALA A 206 -5.48 -3.43 11.38
N ALA A 207 -6.03 -4.59 10.99
CA ALA A 207 -7.15 -5.20 11.70
C ALA A 207 -6.79 -5.62 13.14
N ILE A 208 -5.61 -6.21 13.34
CA ILE A 208 -5.12 -6.59 14.67
C ILE A 208 -4.86 -5.35 15.53
N ASP A 209 -4.17 -4.34 15.00
CA ASP A 209 -3.86 -3.10 15.70
C ASP A 209 -5.13 -2.33 16.08
N ASN A 210 -6.11 -2.26 15.19
CA ASN A 210 -7.38 -1.60 15.47
C ASN A 210 -8.19 -2.36 16.53
N LEU A 211 -8.13 -3.69 16.53
CA LEU A 211 -8.78 -4.51 17.54
C LEU A 211 -8.12 -4.36 18.92
N SER A 212 -6.78 -4.28 18.97
CA SER A 212 -6.06 -4.12 20.24
C SER A 212 -6.24 -2.75 20.87
N HIS A 213 -6.41 -1.69 20.05
CA HIS A 213 -6.57 -0.31 20.54
C HIS A 213 -8.04 0.11 20.68
N GLY A 214 -8.99 -0.67 20.16
CA GLY A 214 -10.44 -0.38 20.26
C GLY A 214 -10.90 0.81 19.41
N HIS A 215 -10.03 1.36 18.56
CA HIS A 215 -10.30 2.41 17.59
C HIS A 215 -9.36 2.26 16.39
N ILE A 216 -9.64 2.96 15.28
CA ILE A 216 -8.80 2.90 14.08
C ILE A 216 -7.50 3.67 14.33
N VAL A 217 -6.38 2.96 14.41
CA VAL A 217 -5.04 3.51 14.65
C VAL A 217 -4.16 3.38 13.40
N SER A 218 -4.32 2.29 12.63
CA SER A 218 -3.56 2.05 11.40
C SER A 218 -4.48 1.91 10.19
N GLY A 219 -4.09 2.57 9.09
CA GLY A 219 -4.69 2.36 7.77
C GLY A 219 -4.13 1.09 7.13
N GLY A 220 -4.99 0.30 6.50
CA GLY A 220 -4.59 -0.88 5.71
C GLY A 220 -4.74 -0.68 4.20
N SER A 221 -4.94 0.56 3.73
CA SER A 221 -5.23 0.84 2.32
C SER A 221 -3.97 1.24 1.57
N THR A 222 -3.72 0.63 0.42
CA THR A 222 -2.54 0.95 -0.41
C THR A 222 -2.73 2.23 -1.22
N ILE A 223 -1.63 2.78 -1.74
CA ILE A 223 -1.64 3.92 -2.68
C ILE A 223 -2.52 3.62 -3.90
N THR A 224 -2.46 2.40 -4.44
CA THR A 224 -3.29 1.99 -5.59
C THR A 224 -4.78 1.96 -5.24
N GLN A 225 -5.14 1.46 -4.06
CA GLN A 225 -6.52 1.46 -3.58
C GLN A 225 -7.04 2.88 -3.35
N GLN A 226 -6.21 3.77 -2.81
CA GLN A 226 -6.58 5.17 -2.63
C GLN A 226 -6.77 5.91 -3.95
N LEU A 227 -5.93 5.63 -4.95
CA LEU A 227 -6.11 6.15 -6.30
C LEU A 227 -7.47 5.71 -6.88
N ILE A 228 -7.80 4.41 -6.78
CA ILE A 228 -9.09 3.87 -7.26
C ILE A 228 -10.27 4.49 -6.52
N LYS A 229 -10.19 4.63 -5.19
CA LYS A 229 -11.20 5.29 -4.37
C LYS A 229 -11.52 6.69 -4.89
N ASN A 230 -10.48 7.47 -5.16
CA ASN A 230 -10.65 8.88 -5.51
C ASN A 230 -11.09 9.10 -6.96
N THR A 231 -10.90 8.12 -7.86
CA THR A 231 -11.06 8.30 -9.31
C THR A 231 -12.18 7.47 -9.92
N ILE A 232 -12.36 6.20 -9.49
CA ILE A 232 -13.28 5.26 -10.13
C ILE A 232 -14.54 5.04 -9.28
N VAL A 233 -14.36 4.60 -8.03
CA VAL A 233 -15.48 4.08 -7.21
C VAL A 233 -16.09 5.13 -6.27
N GLY A 234 -15.43 6.28 -6.10
CA GLY A 234 -15.90 7.40 -5.27
C GLY A 234 -15.71 7.19 -3.76
N ASN A 235 -16.27 8.08 -2.95
CA ASN A 235 -16.05 8.17 -1.49
C ASN A 235 -17.18 7.59 -0.62
N GLN A 236 -18.01 6.68 -1.14
CA GLN A 236 -19.12 6.10 -0.36
C GLN A 236 -18.64 5.08 0.66
N ASP A 237 -18.75 5.33 1.97
CA ASP A 237 -18.26 4.40 3.02
C ASP A 237 -19.08 3.10 3.16
N THR A 238 -18.92 2.20 2.19
CA THR A 238 -19.55 0.88 2.17
C THR A 238 -18.49 -0.22 2.03
N ILE A 239 -18.78 -1.40 2.61
CA ILE A 239 -17.93 -2.59 2.48
C ILE A 239 -17.82 -3.00 1.01
N LEU A 240 -18.90 -2.83 0.22
CA LEU A 240 -18.91 -3.13 -1.20
C LEU A 240 -17.89 -2.28 -1.96
N ARG A 241 -17.87 -0.96 -1.76
CA ARG A 241 -16.84 -0.07 -2.34
C ARG A 241 -15.43 -0.55 -1.98
N LYS A 242 -15.22 -0.93 -0.71
CA LYS A 242 -13.90 -1.36 -0.26
C LYS A 242 -13.45 -2.66 -0.95
N LEU A 243 -14.39 -3.55 -1.26
CA LEU A 243 -14.12 -4.74 -2.07
C LEU A 243 -13.81 -4.36 -3.52
N GLU A 244 -14.52 -3.39 -4.11
CA GLU A 244 -14.22 -2.88 -5.46
C GLU A 244 -12.77 -2.38 -5.57
N GLU A 245 -12.27 -1.60 -4.60
CA GLU A 245 -10.86 -1.16 -4.58
C GLU A 245 -9.87 -2.32 -4.60
N ILE A 246 -10.11 -3.36 -3.78
CA ILE A 246 -9.23 -4.53 -3.69
C ILE A 246 -9.25 -5.34 -5.00
N ILE A 247 -10.41 -5.46 -5.63
CA ILE A 247 -10.60 -6.22 -6.87
C ILE A 247 -9.99 -5.48 -8.07
N LEU A 248 -10.09 -4.16 -8.12
CA LEU A 248 -9.57 -3.34 -9.22
C LEU A 248 -8.05 -3.07 -9.13
N ALA A 249 -7.48 -3.08 -7.92
CA ALA A 249 -6.06 -2.77 -7.70
C ALA A 249 -5.06 -3.64 -8.51
N PRO A 250 -5.27 -4.95 -8.67
CA PRO A 250 -4.45 -5.78 -9.54
C PRO A 250 -4.55 -5.42 -11.01
N GLU A 251 -5.75 -5.05 -11.49
CA GLU A 251 -5.93 -4.66 -12.89
C GLU A 251 -5.21 -3.33 -13.19
N ILE A 252 -5.31 -2.36 -12.29
CA ILE A 252 -4.53 -1.10 -12.38
C ILE A 252 -3.02 -1.39 -12.42
N SER A 253 -2.54 -2.31 -11.57
CA SER A 253 -1.12 -2.70 -11.55
C SER A 253 -0.67 -3.49 -12.79
N ARG A 254 -1.59 -4.03 -13.60
CA ARG A 254 -1.29 -4.66 -14.89
C ARG A 254 -1.22 -3.65 -16.03
N HIS A 255 -2.03 -2.59 -15.97
CA HIS A 255 -2.11 -1.57 -17.01
C HIS A 255 -1.10 -0.42 -16.82
N TYR A 256 -0.74 -0.11 -15.58
CA TYR A 256 0.16 0.99 -15.25
C TYR A 256 1.35 0.52 -14.42
N THR A 257 2.51 1.08 -14.71
CA THR A 257 3.71 0.90 -13.90
C THR A 257 3.55 1.54 -12.53
N LYS A 258 4.30 1.07 -11.53
CA LYS A 258 4.31 1.67 -10.18
C LYS A 258 4.63 3.17 -10.19
N GLN A 259 5.53 3.60 -11.07
CA GLN A 259 5.85 5.03 -11.21
C GLN A 259 4.66 5.83 -11.74
N GLN A 260 3.92 5.31 -12.73
CA GLN A 260 2.71 5.96 -13.23
C GLN A 260 1.62 6.01 -12.15
N ILE A 261 1.37 4.92 -11.43
CA ILE A 261 0.39 4.88 -10.34
C ILE A 261 0.73 5.90 -9.26
N LEU A 262 2.00 5.97 -8.87
CA LEU A 262 2.46 6.93 -7.86
C LEU A 262 2.34 8.38 -8.36
N SER A 263 2.70 8.63 -9.62
CA SER A 263 2.54 9.94 -10.26
C SER A 263 1.08 10.37 -10.28
N MET A 264 0.16 9.48 -10.67
CA MET A 264 -1.27 9.77 -10.69
C MET A 264 -1.80 10.02 -9.28
N TYR A 265 -1.41 9.21 -8.30
CA TYR A 265 -1.79 9.39 -6.90
C TYR A 265 -1.33 10.77 -6.37
N LEU A 266 -0.04 11.07 -6.48
CA LEU A 266 0.53 12.31 -5.92
C LEU A 266 0.01 13.57 -6.62
N ASN A 267 -0.50 13.48 -7.84
CA ASN A 267 -1.09 14.64 -8.54
C ASN A 267 -2.61 14.79 -8.29
N THR A 268 -3.27 13.81 -7.68
CA THR A 268 -4.74 13.82 -7.54
C THR A 268 -5.23 13.67 -6.12
N ILE A 269 -4.40 13.19 -5.20
CA ILE A 269 -4.75 13.04 -3.80
C ILE A 269 -5.15 14.39 -3.18
N TYR A 270 -6.21 14.39 -2.38
CA TYR A 270 -6.72 15.59 -1.72
C TYR A 270 -5.99 15.82 -0.40
N TYR A 271 -5.30 16.95 -0.28
CA TYR A 271 -4.53 17.33 0.90
C TYR A 271 -5.29 18.27 1.85
N GLY A 272 -6.57 18.56 1.64
CA GLY A 272 -7.28 19.59 2.41
C GLY A 272 -7.17 20.98 1.77
N GLU A 273 -7.86 21.98 2.32
CA GLU A 273 -7.79 23.39 1.86
C GLU A 273 -7.96 23.58 0.34
N GLN A 274 -8.82 22.75 -0.28
CA GLN A 274 -9.02 22.71 -1.73
C GLN A 274 -7.76 22.39 -2.57
N ALA A 275 -6.69 21.87 -1.95
CA ALA A 275 -5.46 21.47 -2.61
C ALA A 275 -5.53 20.00 -3.07
N TYR A 276 -5.44 19.80 -4.38
CA TYR A 276 -5.38 18.49 -5.02
C TYR A 276 -4.01 18.31 -5.66
N GLY A 277 -3.32 17.26 -5.23
CA GLY A 277 -1.97 16.96 -5.65
C GLY A 277 -0.88 17.70 -4.87
N ALA A 278 0.33 17.16 -4.97
CA ALA A 278 1.50 17.57 -4.21
C ALA A 278 1.91 19.02 -4.46
N ASP A 279 1.79 19.49 -5.70
CA ASP A 279 2.21 20.83 -6.08
C ASP A 279 1.29 21.91 -5.49
N ALA A 280 -0.02 21.69 -5.61
CA ALA A 280 -1.02 22.52 -4.94
C ALA A 280 -0.83 22.51 -3.42
N ALA A 281 -0.56 21.36 -2.82
CA ALA A 281 -0.35 21.24 -1.38
C ALA A 281 0.91 21.96 -0.89
N ALA A 282 2.01 21.87 -1.64
CA ALA A 282 3.25 22.59 -1.35
C ALA A 282 3.04 24.11 -1.33
N PHE A 283 2.27 24.63 -2.29
CA PHE A 283 1.87 26.03 -2.31
C PHE A 283 0.92 26.37 -1.14
N THR A 284 -0.15 25.59 -0.96
CA THR A 284 -1.20 25.91 0.03
C THR A 284 -0.67 25.93 1.47
N TYR A 285 0.20 25.00 1.85
CA TYR A 285 0.67 24.86 3.23
C TYR A 285 1.99 25.60 3.52
N PHE A 286 2.81 25.87 2.50
CA PHE A 286 4.17 26.42 2.67
C PHE A 286 4.50 27.61 1.76
N ASP A 287 3.57 28.11 0.95
CA ASP A 287 3.76 29.17 -0.05
C ASP A 287 4.96 28.90 -0.99
N LEU A 288 5.24 27.61 -1.25
CA LEU A 288 6.23 27.22 -2.24
C LEU A 288 5.65 27.46 -3.63
N GLN A 289 6.40 28.18 -4.46
CA GLN A 289 6.00 28.53 -5.82
C GLN A 289 6.90 27.86 -6.84
N ASP A 290 6.36 27.64 -8.03
CA ASP A 290 7.12 27.18 -9.18
C ASP A 290 8.27 28.15 -9.49
N LYS A 291 9.46 27.57 -9.67
CA LYS A 291 10.68 28.25 -10.11
C LYS A 291 11.11 27.65 -11.45
N PRO A 292 11.88 28.37 -12.27
CA PRO A 292 12.42 27.81 -13.50
C PRO A 292 13.14 26.47 -13.24
N GLY A 293 12.61 25.39 -13.81
CA GLY A 293 13.14 24.02 -13.66
C GLY A 293 12.74 23.27 -12.38
N HIS A 294 12.00 23.90 -11.46
CA HIS A 294 11.60 23.32 -10.17
C HIS A 294 10.16 23.67 -9.83
N SER A 295 9.29 22.67 -9.75
CA SER A 295 7.93 22.83 -9.23
C SER A 295 7.93 23.19 -7.74
N ALA A 296 6.81 23.67 -7.21
CA ALA A 296 6.62 23.82 -5.76
C ALA A 296 6.83 22.48 -5.03
N ALA A 297 6.25 21.39 -5.53
CA ALA A 297 6.38 20.05 -4.94
C ALA A 297 7.83 19.54 -4.87
N SER A 298 8.70 19.93 -5.80
CA SER A 298 10.10 19.51 -5.82
C SER A 298 10.95 20.11 -4.70
N GLN A 299 10.47 21.19 -4.07
CA GLN A 299 11.20 21.96 -3.06
C GLN A 299 10.96 21.47 -1.63
N LEU A 300 10.02 20.54 -1.43
CA LEU A 300 9.65 20.04 -0.11
C LEU A 300 10.83 19.34 0.59
N ASP A 301 11.19 19.83 1.77
CA ASP A 301 12.10 19.15 2.69
C ASP A 301 11.40 17.98 3.42
N ILE A 302 12.11 17.37 4.39
CA ILE A 302 11.63 16.21 5.13
C ILE A 302 10.44 16.58 6.05
N ALA A 303 10.50 17.72 6.72
CA ALA A 303 9.46 18.14 7.65
C ALA A 303 8.18 18.47 6.89
N GLN A 304 8.29 19.26 5.84
CA GLN A 304 7.17 19.65 4.97
C GLN A 304 6.55 18.42 4.29
N ALA A 305 7.38 17.53 3.72
CA ALA A 305 6.92 16.29 3.10
C ALA A 305 6.16 15.38 4.09
N ALA A 306 6.70 15.21 5.29
CA ALA A 306 6.08 14.37 6.31
C ALA A 306 4.79 14.99 6.86
N THR A 307 4.71 16.32 6.94
CA THR A 307 3.46 17.02 7.26
C THR A 307 2.41 16.73 6.21
N LEU A 308 2.72 16.91 4.92
CA LEU A 308 1.77 16.67 3.83
C LEU A 308 1.31 15.21 3.77
N ALA A 309 2.22 14.24 3.85
CA ALA A 309 1.88 12.81 3.83
C ALA A 309 0.99 12.37 5.00
N GLY A 310 0.93 13.17 6.08
CA GLY A 310 0.03 12.93 7.19
C GLY A 310 -1.44 13.24 6.87
N ILE A 311 -1.70 14.16 5.95
CA ILE A 311 -3.01 14.78 5.74
C ILE A 311 -4.01 13.85 5.01
N PRO A 312 -3.67 13.18 3.90
CA PRO A 312 -4.63 12.46 3.06
C PRO A 312 -5.56 11.47 3.76
N SER A 313 -5.09 10.79 4.80
CA SER A 313 -5.92 9.80 5.50
C SER A 313 -7.03 10.41 6.37
N SER A 314 -6.99 11.71 6.68
CA SER A 314 -8.15 12.46 7.17
C SER A 314 -7.95 13.97 6.98
N PRO A 315 -8.24 14.52 5.79
CA PRO A 315 -7.77 15.86 5.40
C PRO A 315 -8.21 16.97 6.35
N ILE A 316 -9.47 16.95 6.79
CA ILE A 316 -9.99 17.95 7.73
C ILE A 316 -9.36 17.76 9.11
N ALA A 317 -9.40 16.55 9.68
CA ALA A 317 -8.95 16.33 11.06
C ALA A 317 -7.42 16.42 11.23
N ARG A 318 -6.67 16.36 10.12
CA ARG A 318 -5.21 16.41 10.10
C ARG A 318 -4.68 17.67 9.42
N ASP A 319 -5.57 18.61 9.12
CA ASP A 319 -5.17 19.91 8.66
C ASP A 319 -4.36 20.63 9.75
N PRO A 320 -3.12 21.05 9.48
CA PRO A 320 -2.26 21.70 10.47
C PRO A 320 -2.70 23.14 10.82
N PHE A 321 -3.47 23.83 9.97
CA PHE A 321 -4.07 25.13 10.27
C PHE A 321 -5.31 25.00 11.17
N LEU A 322 -6.12 23.96 10.98
CA LEU A 322 -7.35 23.74 11.76
C LEU A 322 -7.11 22.94 13.05
N HIS A 323 -6.26 21.91 12.99
CA HIS A 323 -6.03 20.93 14.06
C HIS A 323 -4.52 20.65 14.28
N PRO A 324 -3.74 21.67 14.73
CA PRO A 324 -2.28 21.59 14.80
C PRO A 324 -1.76 20.44 15.69
N VAL A 325 -2.47 20.12 16.78
CA VAL A 325 -2.07 19.01 17.68
C VAL A 325 -2.21 17.66 16.99
N ALA A 326 -3.33 17.42 16.31
CA ALA A 326 -3.57 16.17 15.57
C ALA A 326 -2.59 16.02 14.40
N ALA A 327 -2.36 17.10 13.66
CA ALA A 327 -1.37 17.14 12.58
C ALA A 327 0.05 16.87 13.10
N SER A 328 0.45 17.46 14.24
CA SER A 328 1.78 17.25 14.84
C SER A 328 2.00 15.81 15.34
N MET A 329 0.96 15.17 15.90
CA MET A 329 1.04 13.74 16.26
C MET A 329 1.22 12.89 15.01
N ARG A 330 0.43 13.17 13.96
CA ARG A 330 0.54 12.43 12.70
C ARG A 330 1.90 12.62 12.02
N LEU A 331 2.44 13.85 12.03
CA LEU A 331 3.79 14.14 11.54
C LEU A 331 4.84 13.23 12.21
N ARG A 332 4.78 13.07 13.53
CA ARG A 332 5.69 12.17 14.26
C ARG A 332 5.56 10.73 13.79
N ASP A 333 4.33 10.25 13.58
CA ASP A 333 4.10 8.89 13.09
C ASP A 333 4.70 8.68 11.69
N VAL A 334 4.53 9.67 10.80
CA VAL A 334 5.09 9.65 9.44
C VAL A 334 6.61 9.62 9.49
N LEU A 335 7.24 10.54 10.23
CA LEU A 335 8.70 10.60 10.37
C LEU A 335 9.26 9.31 10.98
N HIS A 336 8.59 8.77 12.00
CA HIS A 336 8.96 7.50 12.59
C HIS A 336 8.88 6.36 11.56
N GLY A 337 7.79 6.31 10.78
CA GLY A 337 7.60 5.35 9.70
C GLY A 337 8.69 5.44 8.63
N MET A 338 9.08 6.66 8.25
CA MET A 338 10.18 6.92 7.32
C MET A 338 11.52 6.42 7.88
N ARG A 339 11.80 6.65 9.17
CA ARG A 339 13.02 6.16 9.81
C ARG A 339 13.06 4.64 9.89
N VAL A 340 11.97 3.99 10.32
CA VAL A 340 11.89 2.52 10.44
C VAL A 340 12.14 1.84 9.10
N GLN A 341 11.73 2.46 8.00
CA GLN A 341 11.97 1.98 6.64
C GLN A 341 13.33 2.41 6.05
N GLY A 342 14.11 3.20 6.80
CA GLY A 342 15.46 3.61 6.40
C GLY A 342 15.53 4.76 5.39
N TYR A 343 14.42 5.47 5.15
CA TYR A 343 14.42 6.65 4.27
C TYR A 343 15.11 7.86 4.90
N ILE A 344 15.09 7.95 6.24
CA ILE A 344 15.75 9.01 7.00
C ILE A 344 16.50 8.43 8.21
N THR A 345 17.50 9.17 8.67
CA THR A 345 18.23 8.91 9.91
C THR A 345 17.49 9.46 11.13
N ILE A 346 17.87 9.01 12.32
CA ILE A 346 17.34 9.56 13.59
C ILE A 346 17.68 11.06 13.75
N GLN A 347 18.84 11.50 13.25
CA GLN A 347 19.21 12.91 13.27
C GLN A 347 18.29 13.75 12.37
N GLN A 348 17.96 13.24 11.18
CA GLN A 348 17.02 13.90 10.27
C GLN A 348 15.59 13.93 10.84
N GLU A 349 15.12 12.85 11.47
CA GLU A 349 13.83 12.82 12.18
C GLU A 349 13.78 13.92 13.26
N ASN A 350 14.79 13.99 14.13
CA ASN A 350 14.85 15.02 15.18
C ASN A 350 14.94 16.45 14.61
N SER A 351 15.70 16.65 13.53
CA SER A 351 15.81 17.94 12.86
C SER A 351 14.47 18.37 12.25
N ALA A 352 13.76 17.46 11.58
CA ALA A 352 12.46 17.73 10.99
C ALA A 352 11.40 18.05 12.06
N LEU A 353 11.43 17.35 13.20
CA LEU A 353 10.56 17.68 14.34
C LEU A 353 10.84 19.05 14.94
N TYR A 354 12.12 19.44 15.02
CA TYR A 354 12.52 20.75 15.51
C TYR A 354 12.09 21.87 14.55
N GLU A 355 12.27 21.65 13.25
CA GLU A 355 11.86 22.56 12.18
C GLU A 355 10.34 22.78 12.17
N ALA A 356 9.55 21.69 12.22
CA ALA A 356 8.10 21.75 12.23
C ALA A 356 7.51 22.46 13.47
N ALA A 357 8.30 22.58 14.54
CA ALA A 357 7.91 23.31 15.75
C ALA A 357 8.25 24.81 15.70
N GLN A 358 8.98 25.27 14.68
CA GLN A 358 9.36 26.69 14.57
C GLN A 358 8.18 27.58 14.18
N PRO A 359 8.12 28.81 14.71
CA PRO A 359 7.22 29.83 14.19
C PRO A 359 7.50 30.08 12.71
N GLY A 360 6.46 30.11 11.88
CA GLY A 360 6.63 30.24 10.43
C GLY A 360 7.07 28.94 9.75
N PHE A 361 6.87 27.76 10.34
CA PHE A 361 6.97 26.53 9.55
C PHE A 361 5.87 26.47 8.48
N LEU A 362 4.62 26.78 8.86
CA LEU A 362 3.48 26.86 7.95
C LEU A 362 3.33 28.28 7.42
N HIS A 363 3.08 28.39 6.11
CA HIS A 363 2.81 29.64 5.41
C HIS A 363 1.70 29.42 4.40
N HIS A 364 0.55 30.05 4.63
CA HIS A 364 -0.60 29.86 3.74
C HIS A 364 -0.35 30.55 2.40
N GLY A 365 -0.38 29.78 1.31
CA GLY A 365 -0.23 30.32 -0.04
C GLY A 365 -1.39 31.24 -0.43
N ILE A 366 -1.10 32.41 -1.00
CA ILE A 366 -2.12 33.40 -1.39
C ILE A 366 -2.12 33.60 -2.91
N ILE A 367 -3.18 33.15 -3.59
CA ILE A 367 -3.37 33.40 -5.01
C ILE A 367 -3.98 34.80 -5.22
N GLN A 368 -3.27 35.65 -5.94
CA GLN A 368 -3.71 37.02 -6.25
C GLN A 368 -4.69 37.04 -7.44
N ASN A 369 -5.93 36.62 -7.22
CA ASN A 369 -6.99 36.63 -8.24
C ASN A 369 -7.66 37.99 -8.46
N ASN A 370 -7.17 39.05 -7.81
CA ASN A 370 -7.75 40.40 -7.81
C ASN A 370 -6.94 41.43 -8.61
N LEU A 371 -5.93 41.01 -9.38
CA LEU A 371 -5.06 41.92 -10.14
C LEU A 371 -5.81 42.67 -11.26
N ALA A 372 -6.80 42.03 -11.88
CA ALA A 372 -7.53 42.58 -13.02
C ALA A 372 -8.99 42.07 -13.11
N PRO A 373 -9.82 42.24 -12.07
CA PRO A 373 -11.08 41.48 -11.92
C PRO A 373 -12.07 41.68 -13.06
N HIS A 374 -12.21 42.90 -13.58
CA HIS A 374 -13.12 43.18 -14.71
C HIS A 374 -12.63 42.54 -16.01
N PHE A 375 -11.32 42.65 -16.29
CA PHE A 375 -10.68 42.00 -17.42
C PHE A 375 -10.82 40.47 -17.35
N VAL A 376 -10.46 39.88 -16.20
CA VAL A 376 -10.54 38.44 -15.97
C VAL A 376 -11.97 37.93 -16.18
N ASN A 377 -12.98 38.60 -15.62
CA ASN A 377 -14.38 38.21 -15.81
C ASN A 377 -14.82 38.32 -17.28
N TYR A 378 -14.38 39.36 -17.99
CA TYR A 378 -14.63 39.48 -19.43
C TYR A 378 -13.98 38.33 -20.21
N ALA A 379 -12.69 38.06 -19.97
CA ALA A 379 -11.93 37.00 -20.63
C ALA A 379 -12.52 35.61 -20.35
N LEU A 380 -12.96 35.33 -19.11
CA LEU A 380 -13.63 34.06 -18.78
C LEU A 380 -14.97 33.90 -19.50
N LYS A 381 -15.75 34.97 -19.66
CA LYS A 381 -17.00 34.97 -20.44
C LYS A 381 -16.74 34.71 -21.92
N GLU A 382 -15.76 35.42 -22.49
CA GLU A 382 -15.37 35.27 -23.88
C GLU A 382 -14.86 33.84 -24.16
N LEU A 383 -14.00 33.32 -23.28
CA LEU A 383 -13.46 31.96 -23.39
C LEU A 383 -14.56 30.90 -23.31
N ALA A 384 -15.46 31.01 -22.33
CA ALA A 384 -16.59 30.09 -22.19
C ALA A 384 -17.51 30.11 -23.43
N THR A 385 -17.77 31.30 -23.98
CA THR A 385 -18.57 31.48 -25.20
C THR A 385 -17.89 30.84 -26.41
N THR A 386 -16.58 31.07 -26.55
CA THR A 386 -15.78 30.55 -27.66
C THR A 386 -15.71 29.02 -27.65
N LEU A 387 -15.55 28.44 -26.47
CA LEU A 387 -15.49 26.98 -26.28
C LEU A 387 -16.87 26.32 -26.20
N HIS A 388 -17.96 27.08 -26.20
CA HIS A 388 -19.33 26.58 -26.07
C HIS A 388 -19.57 25.78 -24.78
N VAL A 389 -18.97 26.23 -23.67
CA VAL A 389 -19.07 25.61 -22.34
C VAL A 389 -19.58 26.61 -21.30
N LYS A 390 -19.98 26.14 -20.11
CA LYS A 390 -20.29 27.04 -19.00
C LYS A 390 -18.99 27.43 -18.31
N GLN A 391 -18.94 28.65 -17.75
CA GLN A 391 -17.76 29.09 -17.01
C GLN A 391 -17.31 28.14 -15.89
N PRO A 392 -18.20 27.54 -15.07
CA PRO A 392 -17.77 26.59 -14.04
C PRO A 392 -17.03 25.36 -14.59
N ASP A 393 -17.31 24.97 -15.84
CA ASP A 393 -16.67 23.82 -16.50
C ASP A 393 -15.22 24.12 -16.88
N LEU A 394 -14.81 25.41 -16.89
CA LEU A 394 -13.43 25.81 -17.16
C LEU A 394 -12.49 25.53 -15.99
N ALA A 395 -13.01 25.30 -14.78
CA ALA A 395 -12.20 25.22 -13.56
C ALA A 395 -11.12 24.15 -13.62
N ARG A 396 -11.42 22.98 -14.22
CA ARG A 396 -10.51 21.83 -14.36
C ARG A 396 -10.14 21.56 -15.82
N SER A 397 -10.16 22.59 -16.66
CA SER A 397 -9.90 22.46 -18.10
C SER A 397 -8.42 22.29 -18.46
N GLY A 398 -7.51 22.57 -17.52
CA GLY A 398 -6.07 22.59 -17.77
C GLY A 398 -5.59 23.68 -18.75
N LEU A 399 -6.46 24.63 -19.10
CA LEU A 399 -6.13 25.68 -20.07
C LEU A 399 -5.13 26.69 -19.50
N LEU A 400 -4.12 26.99 -20.31
CA LEU A 400 -3.22 28.13 -20.12
C LEU A 400 -3.66 29.25 -21.06
N VAL A 401 -4.21 30.31 -20.48
CA VAL A 401 -4.84 31.41 -21.24
C VAL A 401 -3.91 32.61 -21.24
N SER A 402 -3.24 32.86 -22.36
CA SER A 402 -2.52 34.12 -22.59
C SER A 402 -3.50 35.18 -23.09
N THR A 403 -3.46 36.36 -22.48
CA THR A 403 -4.39 37.45 -22.78
C THR A 403 -3.69 38.67 -23.37
N THR A 404 -4.47 39.63 -23.85
CA THR A 404 -3.96 40.93 -24.34
C THR A 404 -3.74 41.95 -23.22
N LEU A 405 -4.08 41.61 -21.96
CA LEU A 405 -3.94 42.53 -20.83
C LEU A 405 -2.48 42.96 -20.66
N ASP A 406 -2.26 44.26 -20.53
CA ASP A 406 -1.00 44.82 -20.04
C ASP A 406 -1.19 45.17 -18.56
N LEU A 407 -0.79 44.27 -17.65
CA LEU A 407 -1.01 44.47 -16.21
C LEU A 407 -0.25 45.71 -15.67
N PRO A 408 1.03 45.95 -16.02
CA PRO A 408 1.70 47.19 -15.65
C PRO A 408 0.95 48.47 -16.10
N LEU A 409 0.48 48.49 -17.35
CA LEU A 409 -0.28 49.63 -17.88
C LEU A 409 -1.63 49.78 -17.18
N GLN A 410 -2.38 48.69 -16.99
CA GLN A 410 -3.65 48.70 -16.28
C GLN A 410 -3.49 49.25 -14.85
N ASN A 411 -2.47 48.82 -14.12
CA ASN A 411 -2.19 49.31 -12.77
C ASN A 411 -1.86 50.81 -12.75
N ARG A 412 -1.15 51.31 -13.77
CA ARG A 412 -0.88 52.74 -13.91
C ARG A 412 -2.15 53.54 -14.17
N ILE A 413 -3.00 53.06 -15.07
CA ILE A 413 -4.29 53.72 -15.39
C ILE A 413 -5.24 53.66 -14.19
N LEU A 414 -5.28 52.54 -13.45
CA LEU A 414 -6.09 52.41 -12.23
C LEU A 414 -5.71 53.47 -11.19
N LYS A 415 -4.42 53.70 -10.98
CA LYS A 415 -3.94 54.76 -10.07
C LYS A 415 -4.39 56.15 -10.51
N ILE A 416 -4.28 56.46 -11.82
CA ILE A 416 -4.71 57.74 -12.39
C ILE A 416 -6.24 57.92 -12.22
N ALA A 417 -7.02 56.87 -12.52
CA ALA A 417 -8.47 56.89 -12.38
C ALA A 417 -8.89 57.09 -10.91
N GLN A 418 -8.27 56.37 -9.96
CA GLN A 418 -8.54 56.50 -8.54
C GLN A 418 -8.23 57.91 -8.01
N GLN A 419 -7.13 58.52 -8.45
CA GLN A 419 -6.80 59.90 -8.10
C GLN A 419 -7.86 60.88 -8.60
N HIS A 420 -8.26 60.77 -9.86
CA HIS A 420 -9.24 61.67 -10.45
C HIS A 420 -10.64 61.52 -9.83
N ILE A 421 -11.08 60.28 -9.58
CA ILE A 421 -12.33 60.02 -8.86
C ILE A 421 -12.27 60.58 -7.44
N GLY A 422 -11.13 60.46 -6.74
CA GLY A 422 -10.97 61.01 -5.40
C GLY A 422 -11.15 62.53 -5.32
N GLU A 423 -10.76 63.26 -6.38
CA GLU A 423 -10.98 64.70 -6.52
C GLU A 423 -12.46 64.99 -6.84
N LEU A 424 -13.03 64.30 -7.83
CA LEU A 424 -14.41 64.48 -8.27
C LEU A 424 -15.44 64.04 -7.21
N ALA A 425 -15.14 63.05 -6.37
CA ALA A 425 -15.99 62.59 -5.29
C ALA A 425 -16.23 63.71 -4.27
N LYS A 426 -15.20 64.50 -3.96
CA LYS A 426 -15.28 65.63 -3.02
C LYS A 426 -16.05 66.81 -3.59
N ALA A 427 -15.90 67.07 -4.89
CA ALA A 427 -16.50 68.24 -5.55
C ALA A 427 -17.92 67.98 -6.09
N HIS A 428 -18.21 66.75 -6.52
CA HIS A 428 -19.37 66.42 -7.34
C HIS A 428 -20.09 65.11 -6.97
N HIS A 429 -19.71 64.46 -5.85
CA HIS A 429 -20.29 63.17 -5.41
C HIS A 429 -20.21 62.05 -6.47
N MET A 430 -19.20 62.09 -7.34
CA MET A 430 -18.95 61.05 -8.35
C MET A 430 -17.99 59.98 -7.80
N SER A 431 -18.40 58.70 -7.86
CA SER A 431 -17.63 57.58 -7.31
C SER A 431 -17.18 56.53 -8.32
N ASN A 432 -17.67 56.60 -9.56
CA ASN A 432 -17.51 55.53 -10.54
C ASN A 432 -16.62 55.98 -11.70
N ALA A 433 -15.78 55.09 -12.21
CA ALA A 433 -15.10 55.25 -13.50
C ALA A 433 -15.10 53.94 -14.28
N ALA A 434 -15.02 54.07 -15.60
CA ALA A 434 -14.75 52.96 -16.49
C ALA A 434 -13.69 53.42 -17.51
N VAL A 435 -12.71 52.57 -17.77
CA VAL A 435 -11.65 52.84 -18.75
C VAL A 435 -11.42 51.59 -19.58
N VAL A 436 -11.45 51.75 -20.89
CA VAL A 436 -11.09 50.69 -21.85
C VAL A 436 -10.00 51.24 -22.75
N LEU A 437 -8.88 50.52 -22.84
CA LEU A 437 -7.80 50.84 -23.77
C LEU A 437 -7.64 49.68 -24.75
N ILE A 438 -7.73 49.99 -26.05
CA ILE A 438 -7.75 49.01 -27.13
C ILE A 438 -6.62 49.35 -28.11
N ASP A 439 -5.88 48.34 -28.55
CA ASP A 439 -4.93 48.48 -29.67
C ASP A 439 -5.69 48.59 -30.99
N TYR A 440 -5.47 49.69 -31.71
CA TYR A 440 -6.16 49.98 -32.96
C TYR A 440 -5.75 49.08 -34.13
N HIS A 441 -4.63 48.36 -34.04
CA HIS A 441 -4.17 47.47 -35.11
C HIS A 441 -4.84 46.09 -35.07
N ASN A 442 -5.11 45.57 -33.88
CA ASN A 442 -5.57 44.19 -33.68
C ASN A 442 -6.86 44.07 -32.84
N GLY A 443 -7.37 45.17 -32.27
CA GLY A 443 -8.56 45.16 -31.42
C GLY A 443 -8.37 44.59 -30.02
N GLY A 444 -7.13 44.27 -29.64
CA GLY A 444 -6.79 43.71 -28.34
C GLY A 444 -7.05 44.70 -27.21
N ILE A 445 -7.71 44.24 -26.15
CA ILE A 445 -7.98 45.06 -24.96
C ILE A 445 -6.74 44.98 -24.06
N HIS A 446 -6.04 46.11 -23.88
CA HIS A 446 -4.88 46.20 -23.00
C HIS A 446 -5.24 46.58 -21.57
N VAL A 447 -6.33 47.32 -21.39
CA VAL A 447 -6.82 47.75 -20.08
C VAL A 447 -8.34 47.69 -20.08
N LEU A 448 -8.90 47.04 -19.05
CA LEU A 448 -10.34 47.02 -18.79
C LEU A 448 -10.59 47.30 -17.30
N LEU A 449 -10.96 48.53 -17.00
CA LEU A 449 -11.35 48.97 -15.67
C LEU A 449 -12.85 49.25 -15.64
N GLY A 450 -13.49 48.70 -14.64
CA GLY A 450 -14.86 49.02 -14.26
C GLY A 450 -14.91 49.48 -12.81
N ASN A 451 -16.13 49.61 -12.31
CA ASN A 451 -16.42 49.83 -10.90
C ASN A 451 -16.88 48.54 -10.23
#